data_AF-A0A6A5XF21-F1
#
_entry.id   AF-A0A6A5XF21-F1
#
_cell.length_a   1.000
_cell.length_b   1.000
_cell.length_c   1.000
_cell.angle_alpha   90.00
_cell.angle_beta   90.00
_cell.angle_gamma   90.00
#
_symmetry.space_group_name_H-M   'P 1'
#
loop_
_entity.id
_entity.type
_entity.pdbx_description
1 polymer ?
#
loop_
_entity_poly.entity_id
_entity_poly.type
_entity_poly.pdbx_seq_one_letter_code
_entity_poly.pdbx_strand_id
1 'polypeptide(L)'
;MPLSNSPIQSLPRTLLSLLALNLLSSPAHAGFILYGHSTAIPNILTLPVAQTCPVSVDGLTSTNFPWTHNPTCIGQYCVYSSSRFANDRGISLIATPELATSYLLESFSHDDQSDDLHGDTTPDYVADDTPDKGIGLFARRAIPAGKTIMVKHPVILLPKELADGDRDVTEQRARLLEIAIRQLPRKTTEMLKGLSTNMGGLRLDDLVRTNAMGVVLGNGGGEGTGYLGVVPEAARINHACRPK
;
A
#
# COMPACT_ATOMS: atom_id res chain seq x y z
N MET A 1 -78.99 63.74 31.80
CA MET A 1 -79.58 62.64 31.00
C MET A 1 -79.38 62.97 29.53
N PRO A 2 -79.02 62.03 28.65
CA PRO A 2 -77.99 60.99 28.71
C PRO A 2 -76.87 61.26 27.65
N LEU A 3 -75.62 60.83 27.88
CA LEU A 3 -74.92 59.68 27.25
C LEU A 3 -74.61 59.87 25.74
N SER A 4 -73.49 59.45 25.16
CA SER A 4 -72.22 58.85 25.59
C SER A 4 -71.41 58.57 24.30
N ASN A 5 -70.12 58.28 24.46
CA ASN A 5 -69.23 57.53 23.54
C ASN A 5 -68.44 58.33 22.48
N SER A 6 -67.37 59.02 22.91
CA SER A 6 -65.98 58.51 22.96
C SER A 6 -65.64 57.18 22.20
N PRO A 7 -64.37 56.87 21.85
CA PRO A 7 -63.20 57.77 21.72
C PRO A 7 -62.05 57.32 20.76
N ILE A 8 -60.95 58.11 20.78
CA ILE A 8 -59.53 57.69 20.98
C ILE A 8 -58.68 57.12 19.82
N GLN A 9 -57.57 57.86 19.56
CA GLN A 9 -56.15 57.44 19.44
C GLN A 9 -55.76 56.41 18.37
N SER A 10 -54.54 56.31 17.86
CA SER A 10 -53.28 57.08 17.85
C SER A 10 -52.40 56.34 16.83
N LEU A 11 -51.47 57.03 16.17
CA LEU A 11 -50.46 56.44 15.28
C LEU A 11 -49.56 55.44 16.03
N PRO A 12 -48.99 54.44 15.32
CA PRO A 12 -47.61 54.09 15.64
C PRO A 12 -46.68 53.74 14.46
N ARG A 13 -45.39 53.83 14.82
CA ARG A 13 -44.12 53.51 14.14
C ARG A 13 -43.92 51.99 13.87
N THR A 14 -42.77 51.67 13.24
CA THR A 14 -41.97 50.40 13.21
C THR A 14 -42.21 49.48 11.99
N LEU A 15 -41.31 48.65 11.43
CA LEU A 15 -39.84 48.37 11.40
C LEU A 15 -39.63 47.21 10.36
N LEU A 16 -38.44 47.08 9.73
CA LEU A 16 -37.82 45.85 9.10
C LEU A 16 -38.56 45.12 7.94
N SER A 17 -37.95 44.40 6.98
CA SER A 17 -36.62 43.77 6.80
C SER A 17 -36.23 43.60 5.32
N LEU A 18 -34.93 43.33 5.08
CA LEU A 18 -34.30 42.95 3.80
C LEU A 18 -34.67 41.52 3.32
N LEU A 19 -34.76 41.31 2.01
CA LEU A 19 -34.27 40.08 1.35
C LEU A 19 -34.04 40.32 -0.16
N ALA A 20 -32.81 40.18 -0.62
CA ALA A 20 -32.43 40.20 -2.04
C ALA A 20 -32.27 38.76 -2.55
N LEU A 21 -33.00 38.39 -3.62
CA LEU A 21 -32.83 37.11 -4.33
C LEU A 21 -31.80 37.28 -5.46
N ASN A 22 -30.69 36.54 -5.38
CA ASN A 22 -29.79 36.29 -6.50
C ASN A 22 -30.11 34.91 -7.09
N LEU A 23 -30.52 34.87 -8.36
CA LEU A 23 -30.62 33.65 -9.17
C LEU A 23 -29.38 33.59 -10.08
N LEU A 24 -28.44 32.69 -9.76
CA LEU A 24 -27.33 32.33 -10.65
C LEU A 24 -27.78 31.23 -11.62
N SER A 25 -27.73 31.51 -12.91
CA SER A 25 -27.80 30.53 -14.00
C SER A 25 -26.42 29.91 -14.25
N SER A 26 -26.29 28.59 -14.15
CA SER A 26 -25.06 27.83 -14.47
C SER A 26 -24.78 27.78 -15.98
N PRO A 27 -23.51 27.96 -16.40
CA PRO A 27 -22.99 27.32 -17.59
C PRO A 27 -22.18 26.08 -17.19
N ALA A 28 -22.62 24.91 -17.65
CA ALA A 28 -21.85 23.68 -17.61
C ALA A 28 -20.56 23.86 -18.43
N HIS A 29 -19.44 24.10 -17.75
CA HIS A 29 -18.11 23.97 -18.35
C HIS A 29 -17.68 22.52 -18.19
N ALA A 30 -17.85 21.73 -19.25
CA ALA A 30 -17.09 20.49 -19.40
C ALA A 30 -15.61 20.86 -19.51
N GLY A 31 -14.92 20.87 -18.37
CA GLY A 31 -13.48 21.06 -18.33
C GLY A 31 -12.81 19.88 -19.03
N PHE A 32 -12.10 20.16 -20.12
CA PHE A 32 -11.12 19.23 -20.67
C PHE A 32 -10.13 18.87 -19.55
N ILE A 33 -10.13 17.61 -19.10
CA ILE A 33 -9.08 17.10 -18.21
C ILE A 33 -7.82 16.99 -19.07
N LEU A 34 -6.97 18.01 -19.01
CA LEU A 34 -5.60 17.91 -19.49
C LEU A 34 -4.84 17.01 -18.51
N TYR A 35 -4.77 15.71 -18.82
CA TYR A 35 -3.85 14.82 -18.14
C TYR A 35 -2.42 15.29 -18.45
N GLY A 36 -1.77 15.91 -17.47
CA GLY A 36 -0.35 16.26 -17.57
C GLY A 36 0.46 14.99 -17.67
N HIS A 37 0.97 14.68 -18.86
CA HIS A 37 1.98 13.65 -19.04
C HIS A 37 3.33 14.23 -18.63
N SER A 38 3.92 13.72 -17.54
CA SER A 38 5.34 13.95 -17.28
C SER A 38 6.15 12.91 -18.06
N THR A 39 7.24 13.36 -18.67
CA THR A 39 8.18 12.47 -19.37
C THR A 39 8.85 11.53 -18.38
N ALA A 40 9.12 10.29 -18.79
CA ALA A 40 9.90 9.36 -17.99
C ALA A 40 11.23 10.02 -17.56
N ILE A 41 11.54 10.00 -16.27
CA ILE A 41 12.86 10.44 -15.78
C ILE A 41 13.84 9.34 -16.16
N PRO A 42 14.83 9.61 -17.03
CA PRO A 42 15.70 8.56 -17.56
C PRO A 42 16.76 8.09 -16.57
N ASN A 43 17.00 8.81 -15.46
CA ASN A 43 17.99 8.42 -14.47
C ASN A 43 17.71 9.06 -13.09
N ILE A 44 17.53 8.22 -12.07
CA ILE A 44 17.26 8.65 -10.69
C ILE A 44 18.53 9.13 -9.96
N LEU A 45 19.72 8.78 -10.45
CA LEU A 45 21.01 9.04 -9.81
C LEU A 45 21.55 10.45 -10.05
N THR A 46 20.88 11.26 -10.89
CA THR A 46 21.32 12.63 -11.23
C THR A 46 20.46 13.72 -10.56
N LEU A 47 19.58 13.37 -9.63
CA LEU A 47 18.73 14.36 -8.96
C LEU A 47 19.50 15.10 -7.85
N PRO A 48 19.44 16.44 -7.78
CA PRO A 48 19.99 17.20 -6.66
C PRO A 48 19.26 16.89 -5.35
N VAL A 49 20.00 16.77 -4.26
CA VAL A 49 19.54 16.38 -2.90
C VAL A 49 18.40 17.26 -2.33
N ALA A 50 18.13 18.42 -2.94
CA ALA A 50 17.11 19.36 -2.49
C ALA A 50 15.69 19.13 -3.06
N GLN A 51 15.44 18.02 -3.76
CA GLN A 51 14.09 17.69 -4.23
C GLN A 51 13.38 16.72 -3.27
N THR A 52 13.16 17.19 -2.03
CA THR A 52 12.09 16.65 -1.19
C THR A 52 10.80 16.74 -2.00
N CYS A 53 10.08 15.63 -2.13
CA CYS A 53 8.81 15.58 -2.85
C CYS A 53 7.88 16.68 -2.29
N PRO A 54 7.50 17.70 -3.07
CA PRO A 54 6.49 18.63 -2.61
C PRO A 54 5.16 17.87 -2.63
N VAL A 55 4.61 17.60 -1.44
CA VAL A 55 3.19 17.29 -1.33
C VAL A 55 2.46 18.59 -1.64
N SER A 56 2.13 18.82 -2.92
CA SER A 56 1.31 19.95 -3.32
C SER A 56 -0.13 19.73 -2.84
N VAL A 57 -0.59 20.64 -1.99
CA VAL A 57 -1.95 20.68 -1.42
C VAL A 57 -3.01 21.02 -2.48
N ASP A 58 -2.58 21.28 -3.73
CA ASP A 58 -3.44 21.79 -4.81
C ASP A 58 -3.75 20.74 -5.89
N GLY A 59 -3.26 19.50 -5.73
CA GLY A 59 -3.77 18.33 -6.45
C GLY A 59 -3.42 18.18 -7.93
N LEU A 60 -2.48 18.96 -8.49
CA LEU A 60 -2.28 19.01 -9.95
C LEU A 60 -1.02 18.32 -10.51
N THR A 61 -0.04 17.90 -9.71
CA THR A 61 1.03 16.98 -10.15
C THR A 61 1.67 16.30 -8.93
N SER A 62 1.44 15.00 -8.78
CA SER A 62 2.15 14.13 -7.81
C SER A 62 2.82 13.03 -8.60
N THR A 63 4.12 13.17 -8.89
CA THR A 63 4.90 12.05 -9.42
C THR A 63 5.21 11.11 -8.25
N ASN A 64 4.32 10.15 -8.00
CA ASN A 64 4.55 9.10 -6.99
C ASN A 64 5.53 8.03 -7.47
N PHE A 65 6.25 8.25 -8.57
CA PHE A 65 7.17 7.27 -9.14
C PHE A 65 8.22 6.83 -8.10
N PRO A 66 8.44 5.52 -7.90
CA PRO A 66 7.92 4.36 -8.65
C PRO A 66 6.63 3.74 -8.10
N TRP A 67 6.00 4.33 -7.08
CA TRP A 67 4.71 3.91 -6.54
C TRP A 67 3.57 4.18 -7.54
N THR A 68 2.71 3.18 -7.72
CA THR A 68 1.56 3.26 -8.62
C THR A 68 0.29 3.72 -7.90
N HIS A 69 0.34 3.82 -6.58
CA HIS A 69 -0.74 4.28 -5.73
C HIS A 69 -0.27 5.44 -4.87
N ASN A 70 -1.17 6.37 -4.56
CA ASN A 70 -0.87 7.43 -3.61
C ASN A 70 -0.61 6.83 -2.22
N PRO A 71 0.52 7.17 -1.56
CA PRO A 71 0.79 6.66 -0.24
C PRO A 71 -0.32 7.02 0.75
N THR A 72 -0.75 6.05 1.56
CA THR A 72 -1.79 6.25 2.57
C THR A 72 -1.20 6.01 3.95
N CYS A 73 -1.29 7.00 4.83
CA CYS A 73 -0.65 6.99 6.13
C CYS A 73 -1.64 6.80 7.29
N ILE A 74 -1.23 6.03 8.30
CA ILE A 74 -1.91 5.91 9.58
C ILE A 74 -0.84 6.02 10.66
N GLY A 75 -0.90 7.05 11.50
CA GLY A 75 0.18 7.37 12.43
C GLY A 75 1.48 7.68 11.70
N GLN A 76 2.59 7.10 12.16
CA GLN A 76 3.92 7.30 11.57
C GLN A 76 4.23 6.40 10.35
N TYR A 77 3.36 5.45 10.01
CA TYR A 77 3.57 4.51 8.92
C TYR A 77 2.66 4.84 7.74
N CYS A 78 3.18 4.65 6.54
CA CYS A 78 2.45 4.77 5.29
C CYS A 78 2.60 3.51 4.44
N VAL A 79 1.59 3.24 3.62
CA VAL A 79 1.61 2.18 2.63
C VAL A 79 2.11 2.73 1.30
N TYR A 80 3.24 2.21 0.83
CA TYR A 80 3.86 2.53 -0.45
C TYR A 80 3.77 1.33 -1.38
N SER A 81 2.95 1.43 -2.43
CA SER A 81 2.68 0.29 -3.31
C SER A 81 3.01 0.60 -4.76
N SER A 82 3.67 -0.36 -5.42
CA SER A 82 3.86 -0.36 -6.87
C SER A 82 3.32 -1.65 -7.45
N SER A 83 2.31 -1.57 -8.32
CA SER A 83 1.76 -2.71 -9.04
C SER A 83 2.61 -3.15 -10.23
N ARG A 84 3.62 -2.35 -10.61
CA ARG A 84 4.51 -2.59 -11.75
C ARG A 84 5.84 -3.22 -11.37
N PHE A 85 6.16 -3.24 -10.08
CA PHE A 85 7.40 -3.81 -9.58
C PHE A 85 7.53 -5.29 -9.95
N ALA A 86 8.76 -5.71 -10.29
CA ALA A 86 9.10 -7.08 -10.65
C ALA A 86 8.15 -7.74 -11.66
N ASN A 87 8.07 -7.18 -12.88
CA ASN A 87 7.23 -7.68 -13.97
C ASN A 87 5.74 -7.80 -13.59
N ASP A 88 5.16 -6.70 -13.07
CA ASP A 88 3.76 -6.63 -12.62
C ASP A 88 3.39 -7.61 -11.49
N ARG A 89 4.37 -8.14 -10.76
CA ARG A 89 4.13 -8.92 -9.53
C ARG A 89 3.75 -7.99 -8.38
N GLY A 90 4.32 -6.81 -8.36
CA GLY A 90 4.02 -5.75 -7.43
C GLY A 90 4.64 -5.93 -6.05
N ILE A 91 4.66 -4.83 -5.31
CA ILE A 91 5.18 -4.72 -3.95
C ILE A 91 4.36 -3.72 -3.17
N SER A 92 4.18 -3.96 -1.87
CA SER A 92 3.66 -2.99 -0.92
C SER A 92 4.54 -2.95 0.33
N LEU A 93 5.16 -1.79 0.55
CA LEU A 93 6.01 -1.48 1.69
C LEU A 93 5.23 -0.65 2.71
N ILE A 94 5.13 -1.13 3.95
CA ILE A 94 4.63 -0.36 5.08
C ILE A 94 5.85 0.22 5.78
N ALA A 95 6.06 1.53 5.71
CA ALA A 95 7.28 2.15 6.25
C ALA A 95 7.04 3.61 6.67
N THR A 96 8.01 4.19 7.39
CA THR A 96 8.08 5.65 7.53
C THR A 96 8.53 6.27 6.19
N PRO A 97 8.23 7.56 5.94
CA PRO A 97 8.66 8.24 4.72
C PRO A 97 10.17 8.20 4.48
N GLU A 98 10.96 8.30 5.53
CA GLU A 98 12.43 8.30 5.46
C GLU A 98 12.95 6.95 4.95
N LEU A 99 12.44 5.85 5.51
CA LEU A 99 12.86 4.51 5.09
C LEU A 99 12.31 4.12 3.73
N ALA A 100 11.09 4.56 3.38
CA ALA A 100 10.58 4.35 2.03
C ALA A 100 11.51 5.00 1.00
N THR A 101 12.02 6.20 1.29
CA THR A 101 12.97 6.91 0.42
C THR A 101 14.30 6.16 0.30
N SER A 102 14.86 5.64 1.39
CA SER A 102 16.10 4.85 1.31
C SER A 102 15.91 3.56 0.52
N TYR A 103 14.81 2.84 0.75
CA TYR A 103 14.46 1.62 0.02
C TYR A 103 14.32 1.86 -1.48
N LEU A 104 13.76 3.01 -1.89
CA LEU A 104 13.65 3.39 -3.30
C LEU A 104 15.02 3.48 -3.98
N LEU A 105 15.99 4.13 -3.33
CA LEU A 105 17.33 4.31 -3.87
C LEU A 105 18.08 2.98 -4.02
N GLU A 106 17.85 2.03 -3.12
CA GLU A 106 18.50 0.72 -3.13
C GLU A 106 17.82 -0.28 -4.09
N SER A 107 16.50 -0.36 -4.06
CA SER A 107 15.75 -1.48 -4.66
C SER A 107 15.15 -1.18 -6.05
N PHE A 108 15.00 0.09 -6.42
CA PHE A 108 14.45 0.50 -7.73
C PHE A 108 15.52 1.05 -8.69
N SER A 109 16.79 1.06 -8.29
CA SER A 109 17.93 1.55 -9.07
C SER A 109 18.60 0.51 -9.97
N HIS A 110 18.23 -0.77 -9.85
CA HIS A 110 18.83 -1.87 -10.60
C HIS A 110 17.92 -2.40 -11.71
N ASP A 111 18.52 -2.78 -12.85
CA ASP A 111 17.89 -3.58 -13.92
C ASP A 111 17.45 -5.00 -13.45
N ASP A 112 17.83 -5.38 -12.22
CA ASP A 112 17.60 -6.68 -11.58
C ASP A 112 16.21 -6.83 -10.93
N GLN A 113 15.20 -6.08 -11.39
CA GLN A 113 13.81 -6.30 -10.96
C GLN A 113 13.21 -7.61 -11.52
N SER A 114 13.93 -8.36 -12.35
CA SER A 114 13.44 -9.64 -12.83
C SER A 114 13.44 -10.68 -11.71
N ASP A 115 12.24 -11.11 -11.34
CA ASP A 115 12.00 -12.29 -10.50
C ASP A 115 12.29 -13.62 -11.24
N ASP A 116 12.93 -13.56 -12.40
CA ASP A 116 13.14 -14.69 -13.31
C ASP A 116 14.62 -15.05 -13.40
N LEU A 117 14.91 -16.34 -13.28
CA LEU A 117 16.25 -16.88 -13.46
C LEU A 117 16.55 -16.95 -14.97
N HIS A 118 17.30 -15.96 -15.49
CA HIS A 118 17.92 -15.98 -16.83
C HIS A 118 17.01 -16.50 -17.98
N GLY A 119 15.76 -16.05 -18.05
CA GLY A 119 14.85 -16.36 -19.17
C GLY A 119 14.25 -17.77 -19.19
N ASP A 120 14.47 -18.61 -18.18
CA ASP A 120 13.75 -19.88 -18.03
C ASP A 120 12.37 -19.59 -17.42
N THR A 121 11.35 -19.58 -18.27
CA THR A 121 9.96 -19.26 -17.88
C THR A 121 9.27 -20.39 -17.11
N THR A 122 9.88 -21.57 -17.05
CA THR A 122 9.31 -22.75 -16.40
C THR A 122 10.02 -23.04 -15.08
N PRO A 123 9.36 -22.84 -13.92
CA PRO A 123 9.95 -23.18 -12.64
C PRO A 123 10.30 -24.66 -12.53
N ASP A 124 11.38 -24.96 -11.81
CA ASP A 124 11.79 -26.33 -11.46
C ASP A 124 10.85 -27.03 -10.48
N TYR A 125 9.85 -26.32 -10.01
CA TYR A 125 8.91 -26.77 -9.00
C TYR A 125 7.46 -26.54 -9.44
N VAL A 126 6.55 -27.22 -8.77
CA VAL A 126 5.10 -27.04 -8.87
C VAL A 126 4.53 -26.88 -7.47
N ALA A 127 3.55 -25.97 -7.33
CA ALA A 127 2.73 -25.92 -6.14
C ALA A 127 1.58 -26.93 -6.29
N ASP A 128 1.45 -27.86 -5.34
CA ASP A 128 0.40 -28.88 -5.37
C ASP A 128 -0.17 -29.11 -3.98
N ASP A 129 -1.43 -29.54 -3.93
CA ASP A 129 -2.13 -29.82 -2.68
C ASP A 129 -1.75 -31.22 -2.16
N THR A 130 -1.73 -31.36 -0.85
CA THR A 130 -1.49 -32.63 -0.17
C THR A 130 -2.64 -32.92 0.80
N PRO A 131 -3.13 -34.17 0.87
CA PRO A 131 -4.31 -34.50 1.66
C PRO A 131 -4.30 -34.01 3.11
N ASP A 132 -3.11 -33.97 3.75
CA ASP A 132 -2.99 -33.69 5.18
C ASP A 132 -2.11 -32.47 5.53
N LYS A 133 -1.42 -31.87 4.55
CA LYS A 133 -0.44 -30.79 4.80
C LYS A 133 -0.72 -29.51 4.02
N GLY A 134 -1.79 -29.50 3.22
CA GLY A 134 -2.16 -28.40 2.34
C GLY A 134 -1.19 -28.25 1.17
N ILE A 135 -1.10 -27.03 0.63
CA ILE A 135 -0.30 -26.74 -0.56
C ILE A 135 1.20 -26.67 -0.20
N GLY A 136 2.01 -27.49 -0.89
CA GLY A 136 3.48 -27.48 -0.80
C GLY A 136 4.13 -27.29 -2.18
N LEU A 137 5.47 -27.17 -2.20
CA LEU A 137 6.25 -27.15 -3.43
C LEU A 137 6.94 -28.49 -3.70
N PHE A 138 6.83 -28.97 -4.93
CA PHE A 138 7.40 -30.24 -5.39
C PHE A 138 8.30 -30.03 -6.60
N ALA A 139 9.45 -30.69 -6.63
CA ALA A 139 10.34 -30.64 -7.79
C ALA A 139 9.68 -31.34 -8.99
N ARG A 140 9.76 -30.71 -10.17
CA ARG A 140 9.30 -31.28 -11.46
C ARG A 140 10.34 -32.19 -12.11
N ARG A 141 11.61 -32.03 -11.72
CA ARG A 141 12.78 -32.73 -12.25
C ARG A 141 13.85 -32.88 -11.17
N ALA A 142 14.86 -33.70 -11.44
CA ALA A 142 16.05 -33.73 -10.59
C ALA A 142 16.75 -32.35 -10.60
N ILE A 143 17.06 -31.85 -9.41
CA ILE A 143 17.72 -30.55 -9.20
C ILE A 143 19.15 -30.81 -8.70
N PRO A 144 20.19 -30.44 -9.46
CA PRO A 144 21.57 -30.57 -9.01
C PRO A 144 21.85 -29.78 -7.73
N ALA A 145 22.73 -30.31 -6.87
CA ALA A 145 23.17 -29.60 -5.68
C ALA A 145 23.82 -28.25 -6.07
N GLY A 146 23.46 -27.20 -5.34
CA GLY A 146 23.94 -25.83 -5.61
C GLY A 146 23.18 -25.07 -6.70
N LYS A 147 22.20 -25.67 -7.38
CA LYS A 147 21.35 -24.95 -8.34
C LYS A 147 20.38 -24.00 -7.61
N THR A 148 20.32 -22.74 -8.04
CA THR A 148 19.29 -21.79 -7.60
C THR A 148 17.94 -22.19 -8.18
N ILE A 149 16.95 -22.38 -7.30
CA ILE A 149 15.59 -22.81 -7.69
C ILE A 149 14.55 -21.67 -7.66
N MET A 150 14.83 -20.60 -6.93
CA MET A 150 13.91 -19.48 -6.72
C MET A 150 14.68 -18.20 -6.38
N VAL A 151 14.35 -17.13 -7.08
CA VAL A 151 14.70 -15.75 -6.73
C VAL A 151 13.41 -14.97 -6.87
N LYS A 152 12.87 -14.46 -5.75
CA LYS A 152 11.61 -13.73 -5.72
C LYS A 152 11.68 -12.63 -4.68
N HIS A 153 11.28 -11.43 -5.06
CA HIS A 153 11.16 -10.32 -4.13
C HIS A 153 9.98 -10.52 -3.14
N PRO A 154 10.00 -9.92 -1.94
CA PRO A 154 8.81 -9.84 -1.09
C PRO A 154 7.71 -8.98 -1.73
N VAL A 155 6.45 -9.39 -1.57
CA VAL A 155 5.28 -8.61 -2.04
C VAL A 155 4.67 -7.74 -0.94
N ILE A 156 4.92 -8.09 0.32
CA ILE A 156 4.58 -7.30 1.51
C ILE A 156 5.86 -7.15 2.34
N LEU A 157 6.13 -5.92 2.77
CA LEU A 157 7.14 -5.60 3.78
C LEU A 157 6.46 -4.87 4.94
N LEU A 158 6.54 -5.45 6.13
CA LEU A 158 5.94 -4.95 7.37
C LEU A 158 7.04 -4.72 8.42
N PRO A 159 7.12 -3.56 9.09
CA PRO A 159 8.11 -3.32 10.15
C PRO A 159 7.90 -4.30 11.30
N LYS A 160 8.99 -4.86 11.86
CA LYS A 160 8.88 -5.80 12.99
C LYS A 160 8.27 -5.15 14.22
N GLU A 161 8.61 -3.88 14.47
CA GLU A 161 8.05 -3.10 15.59
C GLU A 161 6.53 -2.98 15.47
N LEU A 162 6.01 -2.85 14.24
CA LEU A 162 4.58 -2.83 14.00
C LEU A 162 3.96 -4.22 14.19
N ALA A 163 4.65 -5.28 13.80
CA ALA A 163 4.20 -6.67 13.95
C ALA A 163 4.14 -7.14 15.43
N ASP A 164 5.03 -6.63 16.27
CA ASP A 164 5.16 -7.02 17.69
C ASP A 164 4.35 -6.12 18.65
N GLY A 165 3.70 -5.06 18.15
CA GLY A 165 2.98 -4.09 18.97
C GLY A 165 1.66 -4.58 19.59
N ASP A 166 1.20 -3.82 20.60
CA ASP A 166 0.00 -4.08 21.43
C ASP A 166 -1.35 -3.98 20.68
N ARG A 167 -2.47 -4.04 21.41
CA ARG A 167 -3.84 -4.05 20.84
C ARG A 167 -4.16 -2.84 19.97
N ASP A 168 -3.88 -1.62 20.40
CA ASP A 168 -4.17 -0.42 19.59
C ASP A 168 -3.36 -0.40 18.29
N VAL A 169 -2.11 -0.87 18.38
CA VAL A 169 -1.22 -1.08 17.23
C VAL A 169 -1.77 -2.15 16.28
N THR A 170 -2.52 -3.13 16.78
CA THR A 170 -3.13 -4.19 15.98
C THR A 170 -4.20 -3.66 15.03
N GLU A 171 -5.03 -2.70 15.45
CA GLU A 171 -6.04 -2.10 14.55
C GLU A 171 -5.39 -1.25 13.46
N GLN A 172 -4.39 -0.44 13.83
CA GLN A 172 -3.60 0.33 12.87
C GLN A 172 -2.91 -0.61 11.85
N ARG A 173 -2.25 -1.66 12.34
CA ARG A 173 -1.58 -2.68 11.51
C ARG A 173 -2.56 -3.36 10.56
N ALA A 174 -3.73 -3.76 11.04
CA ALA A 174 -4.74 -4.40 10.22
C ALA A 174 -5.22 -3.50 9.07
N ARG A 175 -5.46 -2.20 9.34
CA ARG A 175 -5.84 -1.22 8.30
C ARG A 175 -4.73 -1.00 7.28
N LEU A 176 -3.48 -0.88 7.73
CA LEU A 176 -2.32 -0.75 6.84
C LEU A 176 -2.16 -1.99 5.95
N LEU A 177 -2.29 -3.19 6.51
CA LEU A 177 -2.25 -4.46 5.77
C LEU A 177 -3.39 -4.60 4.77
N GLU A 178 -4.60 -4.17 5.12
CA GLU A 178 -5.74 -4.18 4.20
C GLU A 178 -5.48 -3.29 2.98
N ILE A 179 -4.96 -2.07 3.20
CA ILE A 179 -4.60 -1.14 2.12
C ILE A 179 -3.49 -1.75 1.27
N ALA A 180 -2.42 -2.26 1.89
CA ALA A 180 -1.28 -2.88 1.24
C ALA A 180 -1.70 -4.02 0.31
N ILE A 181 -2.47 -4.98 0.81
CA ILE A 181 -2.89 -6.16 0.06
C ILE A 181 -3.89 -5.80 -1.06
N ARG A 182 -4.73 -4.79 -0.84
CA ARG A 182 -5.69 -4.30 -1.85
C ARG A 182 -5.02 -3.59 -3.02
N GLN A 183 -3.88 -2.94 -2.79
CA GLN A 183 -3.13 -2.21 -3.82
C GLN A 183 -2.20 -3.11 -4.64
N LEU A 184 -2.04 -4.39 -4.27
CA LEU A 184 -1.29 -5.35 -5.06
C LEU A 184 -2.05 -5.78 -6.32
N PRO A 185 -1.33 -6.23 -7.38
CA PRO A 185 -1.94 -6.86 -8.54
C PRO A 185 -2.84 -8.03 -8.16
N ARG A 186 -3.96 -8.21 -8.87
CA ARG A 186 -4.97 -9.24 -8.56
C ARG A 186 -4.35 -10.64 -8.38
N LYS A 187 -3.46 -11.03 -9.30
CA LYS A 187 -2.75 -12.32 -9.25
C LYS A 187 -1.98 -12.50 -7.94
N THR A 188 -1.28 -11.46 -7.51
CA THR A 188 -0.48 -11.46 -6.27
C THR A 188 -1.36 -11.48 -5.03
N THR A 189 -2.45 -10.72 -5.03
CA THR A 189 -3.46 -10.76 -3.96
C THR A 189 -4.08 -12.16 -3.82
N GLU A 190 -4.38 -12.83 -4.94
CA GLU A 190 -4.90 -14.21 -4.94
C GLU A 190 -3.87 -15.20 -4.39
N MET A 191 -2.59 -15.09 -4.79
CA MET A 191 -1.50 -15.91 -4.24
C MET A 191 -1.37 -15.75 -2.72
N LEU A 192 -1.37 -14.50 -2.22
CA LEU A 192 -1.34 -14.22 -0.79
C LEU A 192 -2.54 -14.82 -0.06
N LYS A 193 -3.76 -14.60 -0.56
CA LYS A 193 -4.99 -15.09 0.07
C LYS A 193 -5.07 -16.63 0.15
N GLY A 194 -4.33 -17.33 -0.70
CA GLY A 194 -4.20 -18.78 -0.66
C GLY A 194 -3.21 -19.30 0.38
N LEU A 195 -2.41 -18.45 1.03
CA LEU A 195 -1.45 -18.86 2.06
C LEU A 195 -2.15 -19.29 3.36
N SER A 196 -1.44 -20.09 4.14
CA SER A 196 -1.93 -20.63 5.41
C SER A 196 -1.98 -19.57 6.50
N THR A 197 -2.84 -19.79 7.50
CA THR A 197 -2.98 -18.95 8.70
C THR A 197 -2.93 -19.88 9.92
N ASN A 198 -2.14 -19.56 10.94
CA ASN A 198 -1.94 -20.45 12.09
C ASN A 198 -1.74 -19.72 13.44
N MET A 199 -1.72 -18.38 13.44
CA MET A 199 -1.49 -17.56 14.64
C MET A 199 -2.80 -17.09 15.30
N GLY A 200 -3.95 -17.19 14.60
CA GLY A 200 -5.24 -16.65 15.03
C GLY A 200 -5.33 -15.12 14.91
N GLY A 201 -6.47 -14.55 15.35
CA GLY A 201 -6.71 -13.11 15.30
C GLY A 201 -7.27 -12.63 13.95
N LEU A 202 -6.90 -11.41 13.55
CA LEU A 202 -7.36 -10.82 12.29
C LEU A 202 -6.68 -11.53 11.11
N ARG A 203 -7.49 -11.99 10.14
CA ARG A 203 -7.03 -12.89 9.07
C ARG A 203 -5.80 -12.40 8.31
N LEU A 204 -5.73 -11.12 7.95
CA LEU A 204 -4.60 -10.58 7.18
C LEU A 204 -3.32 -10.47 8.02
N ASP A 205 -3.48 -10.19 9.33
CA ASP A 205 -2.36 -10.17 10.27
C ASP A 205 -1.79 -11.57 10.49
N ASP A 206 -2.68 -12.54 10.73
CA ASP A 206 -2.32 -13.95 10.84
C ASP A 206 -1.58 -14.46 9.59
N LEU A 207 -2.10 -14.13 8.40
CA LEU A 207 -1.48 -14.48 7.12
C LEU A 207 -0.05 -13.96 7.02
N VAL A 208 0.18 -12.67 7.29
CA VAL A 208 1.53 -12.10 7.20
C VAL A 208 2.45 -12.72 8.24
N ARG A 209 2.01 -12.80 9.50
CA ARG A 209 2.83 -13.32 10.60
C ARG A 209 3.15 -14.82 10.46
N THR A 210 2.26 -15.60 9.85
CA THR A 210 2.46 -17.03 9.59
C THR A 210 3.47 -17.27 8.46
N ASN A 211 3.53 -16.40 7.45
CA ASN A 211 4.24 -16.67 6.20
C ASN A 211 5.46 -15.76 5.95
N ALA A 212 5.70 -14.76 6.81
CA ALA A 212 6.79 -13.82 6.61
C ALA A 212 8.14 -14.36 7.10
N MET A 213 9.20 -13.89 6.44
CA MET A 213 10.59 -14.08 6.82
C MET A 213 11.17 -12.76 7.33
N GLY A 214 12.12 -12.84 8.25
CA GLY A 214 12.85 -11.65 8.70
C GLY A 214 13.75 -11.11 7.58
N VAL A 215 13.62 -9.82 7.27
CA VAL A 215 14.52 -9.08 6.37
C VAL A 215 15.02 -7.84 7.08
N VAL A 216 16.12 -7.25 6.60
CA VAL A 216 16.70 -6.02 7.14
C VAL A 216 16.71 -5.00 6.02
N LEU A 217 16.11 -3.83 6.26
CA LEU A 217 16.03 -2.74 5.28
C LEU A 217 16.80 -1.52 5.77
N GLY A 218 17.47 -0.83 4.85
CA GLY A 218 18.27 0.35 5.16
C GLY A 218 19.66 0.02 5.70
N ASN A 219 20.58 0.96 5.46
CA ASN A 219 21.96 1.03 5.93
C ASN A 219 22.90 -0.05 5.38
N GLY A 220 23.57 0.27 4.27
CA GLY A 220 24.79 -0.38 3.74
C GLY A 220 26.03 -0.31 4.66
N GLY A 221 25.84 -0.30 5.99
CA GLY A 221 26.89 -0.14 7.00
C GLY A 221 26.63 -0.87 8.33
N GLY A 222 25.59 -1.71 8.44
CA GLY A 222 25.42 -2.64 9.58
C GLY A 222 24.29 -2.32 10.59
N GLU A 223 23.57 -1.21 10.44
CA GLU A 223 22.47 -0.80 11.35
C GLU A 223 21.12 -0.71 10.62
N GLY A 224 20.67 -1.77 9.94
CA GLY A 224 19.38 -1.75 9.24
C GLY A 224 18.17 -1.96 10.17
N THR A 225 16.98 -1.57 9.70
CA THR A 225 15.70 -1.77 10.40
C THR A 225 15.12 -3.16 10.11
N GLY A 226 14.57 -3.80 11.14
CA GLY A 226 13.99 -5.12 11.03
C GLY A 226 12.60 -5.11 10.38
N TYR A 227 12.42 -5.95 9.36
CA TYR A 227 11.17 -6.12 8.64
C TYR A 227 10.75 -7.60 8.58
N LEU A 228 9.47 -7.81 8.35
CA LEU A 228 8.85 -9.05 7.94
C LEU A 228 8.51 -8.95 6.45
N GLY A 229 9.08 -9.82 5.64
CA GLY A 229 8.84 -9.91 4.20
C GLY A 229 8.04 -11.16 3.84
N VAL A 230 6.96 -11.01 3.07
CA VAL A 230 6.19 -12.16 2.56
C VAL A 230 6.56 -12.42 1.10
N VAL A 231 7.07 -13.61 0.82
CA VAL A 231 7.28 -14.13 -0.53
C VAL A 231 6.32 -15.32 -0.71
N PRO A 232 5.18 -15.17 -1.41
CA PRO A 232 4.14 -16.20 -1.45
C PRO A 232 4.63 -17.56 -1.93
N GLU A 233 5.55 -17.56 -2.90
CA GLU A 233 6.14 -18.77 -3.45
C GLU A 233 7.02 -19.47 -2.42
N ALA A 234 7.94 -18.74 -1.76
CA ALA A 234 8.82 -19.29 -0.75
C ALA A 234 8.07 -19.72 0.52
N ALA A 235 6.97 -19.03 0.86
CA ALA A 235 6.12 -19.39 1.99
C ALA A 235 5.46 -20.78 1.85
N ARG A 236 5.39 -21.33 0.63
CA ARG A 236 4.94 -22.71 0.39
C ARG A 236 6.00 -23.77 0.69
N ILE A 237 7.25 -23.37 0.91
CA ILE A 237 8.30 -24.24 1.43
C ILE A 237 8.03 -24.39 2.93
N ASN A 238 7.06 -25.25 3.23
CA ASN A 238 6.59 -25.45 4.59
C ASN A 238 7.70 -26.09 5.44
N HIS A 239 8.26 -25.32 6.38
CA HIS A 239 9.08 -25.88 7.44
C HIS A 239 8.13 -26.48 8.48
N ALA A 240 7.57 -27.66 8.18
CA ALA A 240 6.83 -28.41 9.19
C ALA A 240 7.79 -28.68 10.35
N CYS A 241 7.72 -27.88 11.41
CA CYS A 241 8.59 -28.03 12.59
C CYS A 241 8.31 -29.34 13.36
N ARG A 242 7.31 -30.12 12.92
CA ARG A 242 7.05 -31.51 13.32
C ARG A 242 6.41 -32.28 12.16
N PRO A 243 7.19 -32.88 11.25
CA PRO A 243 6.62 -33.87 10.35
C PRO A 243 6.10 -35.04 11.22
N LYS A 244 4.84 -35.42 11.02
CA LYS A 244 4.32 -36.71 11.50
C LYS A 244 4.86 -37.83 10.62
#